data_AF-A0A4S4BR36-F1
#
_entry.id   AF-A0A4S4BR36-F1
#
_cell.length_a   1.000
_cell.length_b   1.000
_cell.length_c   1.000
_cell.angle_alpha   90.00
_cell.angle_beta   90.00
_cell.angle_gamma   90.00
#
_symmetry.space_group_name_H-M   'P 1'
#
loop_
_entity.id
_entity.type
_entity.pdbx_description
1 polymer ?
#
loop_
_entity_poly.entity_id
_entity_poly.type
_entity_poly.pdbx_seq_one_letter_code
_entity_poly.pdbx_strand_id
1 'polypeptide(L)' 'MDDNCGARLTNGGAGARIDPSVCPLCGKENGCAMAAGRAPESCWCFAASLSADALGRIPPEAKGQSCLCRECAGGSAR' A
#
# COMPACT_ATOMS: atom_id res chain seq x y z
N MET A 1 -0.15 -39.51 19.46
CA MET A 1 0.07 -39.42 18.00
C MET A 1 0.14 -37.93 17.70
N ASP A 2 1.30 -37.37 17.98
CA ASP A 2 1.53 -35.95 18.12
C ASP A 2 2.43 -35.54 16.95
N ASP A 3 1.82 -35.05 15.88
CA ASP A 3 2.50 -34.69 14.63
C ASP A 3 3.02 -33.24 14.70
N ASN A 4 4.21 -33.13 15.30
CA ASN A 4 5.38 -32.43 14.74
C ASN A 4 5.13 -31.06 14.06
N CYS A 5 5.29 -29.94 14.77
CA CYS A 5 6.58 -29.24 14.93
C CYS A 5 7.34 -28.93 13.62
N GLY A 6 6.65 -28.31 12.65
CA GLY A 6 7.27 -27.62 11.51
C GLY A 6 7.59 -26.15 11.82
N ALA A 7 8.71 -25.90 12.47
CA ALA A 7 9.24 -24.56 12.64
C ALA A 7 9.56 -23.91 11.27
N ARG A 8 9.01 -22.71 11.00
CA ARG A 8 9.74 -21.62 10.32
C ARG A 8 9.00 -20.26 10.43
N LEU A 9 9.44 -19.43 11.38
CA LEU A 9 9.78 -17.98 11.25
C LEU A 9 8.87 -17.15 10.30
N THR A 10 8.09 -16.13 10.67
CA THR A 10 8.22 -15.10 11.71
C THR A 10 6.86 -14.42 11.99
N ASN A 11 6.72 -13.91 13.22
CA ASN A 11 5.99 -12.68 13.53
C ASN A 11 6.10 -11.62 12.40
N GLY A 12 5.06 -10.81 12.18
CA GLY A 12 5.17 -9.67 11.27
C GLY A 12 3.91 -8.84 11.02
N GLY A 13 3.11 -8.56 12.05
CA GLY A 13 2.47 -7.26 12.05
C GLY A 13 3.56 -6.19 12.16
N ALA A 14 3.57 -5.21 11.27
CA ALA A 14 4.49 -4.07 11.18
C ALA A 14 5.95 -4.41 10.78
N GLY A 15 6.30 -4.19 9.50
CA GLY A 15 7.67 -4.31 8.98
C GLY A 15 7.82 -5.09 7.66
N ALA A 16 6.72 -5.51 7.03
CA ALA A 16 6.76 -6.16 5.73
C ALA A 16 7.28 -5.19 4.66
N ARG A 17 8.25 -5.64 3.85
CA ARG A 17 8.78 -4.91 2.68
C ARG A 17 7.66 -4.14 2.00
N ILE A 18 7.69 -2.81 2.09
CA ILE A 18 6.67 -1.96 1.48
C ILE A 18 6.80 -2.14 -0.03
N ASP A 19 5.81 -2.79 -0.65
CA ASP A 19 5.79 -2.95 -2.09
C ASP A 19 5.22 -1.66 -2.70
N PRO A 20 5.99 -0.95 -3.54
CA PRO A 20 5.58 0.32 -4.14
C PRO A 20 4.42 0.15 -5.13
N SER A 21 4.10 -1.08 -5.54
CA SER A 21 3.03 -1.44 -6.48
C SER A 21 1.70 -1.79 -5.80
N VAL A 22 1.69 -1.94 -4.47
CA VAL A 22 0.50 -2.33 -3.70
C VAL A 22 0.10 -1.28 -2.67
N CYS A 23 -1.20 -1.09 -2.50
CA CYS A 23 -1.75 -0.15 -1.55
C CYS A 23 -1.50 -0.64 -0.11
N PRO A 24 -0.86 0.17 0.75
CA PRO A 24 -0.57 -0.23 2.13
C PRO A 24 -1.83 -0.32 3.02
N LEU A 25 -2.98 0.19 2.56
CA LEU A 25 -4.24 0.13 3.32
C LEU A 25 -5.07 -1.11 3.03
N CYS A 26 -5.05 -1.62 1.79
CA CYS A 26 -5.91 -2.73 1.38
C CYS A 26 -5.16 -3.89 0.71
N GLY A 27 -3.86 -3.76 0.47
CA GLY A 27 -3.01 -4.78 -0.15
C GLY A 27 -3.24 -5.01 -1.65
N LYS A 28 -4.17 -4.28 -2.29
CA LYS A 28 -4.45 -4.38 -3.73
C LYS A 28 -3.49 -3.52 -4.55
N GLU A 29 -3.41 -3.74 -5.86
CA GLU A 29 -2.65 -2.87 -6.77
C GLU A 29 -3.03 -1.39 -6.61
N ASN A 30 -2.03 -0.55 -6.41
CA ASN A 30 -2.22 0.88 -6.27
C ASN A 30 -2.28 1.63 -7.60
N GLY A 31 -1.82 1.01 -8.70
CA GLY A 31 -1.74 1.63 -10.02
C GLY A 31 -0.68 2.72 -10.13
N CYS A 32 0.36 2.69 -9.29
CA CYS A 32 1.44 3.66 -9.31
C CYS A 32 2.25 3.55 -10.62
N ALA A 33 2.31 4.63 -11.40
CA ALA A 33 3.10 4.66 -12.64
C ALA A 33 4.59 4.47 -12.36
N MET A 34 5.13 5.08 -11.29
CA MET A 34 6.54 4.95 -10.93
C MET A 34 6.92 3.51 -10.58
N ALA A 35 6.06 2.81 -9.81
CA ALA A 35 6.27 1.40 -9.47
C ALA A 35 6.23 0.49 -10.72
N ALA A 36 5.42 0.87 -11.71
CA ALA A 36 5.35 0.21 -13.01
C ALA A 36 6.47 0.61 -13.99
N GLY A 37 7.46 1.41 -13.56
CA GLY A 37 8.55 1.91 -14.42
C GLY A 37 8.10 2.92 -15.48
N ARG A 38 6.95 3.57 -15.28
CA ARG A 38 6.40 4.62 -16.14
C ARG A 38 6.67 5.99 -15.51
N ALA A 39 6.52 7.03 -16.32
CA ALA A 39 6.76 8.38 -15.89
C ALA A 39 5.75 8.83 -14.79
N PRO A 40 6.20 9.54 -13.76
CA PRO A 40 5.37 9.93 -12.61
C PRO A 40 4.15 10.77 -13.03
N GLU A 41 4.27 11.61 -14.05
CA GLU A 41 3.17 12.41 -14.60
C GLU A 41 2.03 11.58 -15.19
N SER A 42 2.30 10.33 -15.57
CA SER A 42 1.28 9.38 -16.05
C SER A 42 0.57 8.66 -14.90
N CYS A 43 0.94 8.91 -13.64
CA CYS A 43 0.27 8.29 -12.51
C CYS A 43 -1.12 8.89 -12.32
N TRP A 44 -2.13 8.05 -12.16
CA TRP A 44 -3.50 8.51 -11.96
C TRP A 44 -3.66 9.42 -10.74
N CYS A 45 -2.77 9.29 -9.73
CA CYS A 45 -2.80 10.12 -8.53
C CYS A 45 -2.53 11.61 -8.81
N PHE A 46 -1.85 11.96 -9.91
CA PHE A 46 -1.66 13.36 -10.33
C PHE A 46 -2.93 13.97 -10.92
N ALA A 47 -3.78 13.15 -11.54
CA ALA A 47 -5.05 13.58 -12.11
C ALA A 47 -6.22 13.45 -11.13
N ALA A 48 -6.04 12.73 -10.02
CA ALA A 48 -7.07 12.48 -9.02
C ALA A 48 -6.89 13.37 -7.79
N SER A 49 -8.00 13.76 -7.16
CA SER A 49 -7.99 14.43 -5.85
C SER A 49 -7.91 13.38 -4.74
N LEU A 50 -6.77 13.31 -4.05
CA LEU A 50 -6.60 12.43 -2.88
C LEU A 50 -7.09 13.14 -1.62
N SER A 51 -7.96 12.47 -0.86
CA SER A 51 -8.45 12.99 0.41
C SER A 51 -7.33 13.05 1.44
N ALA A 52 -7.19 14.18 2.14
CA ALA A 52 -6.19 14.35 3.19
C ALA A 52 -6.34 13.30 4.30
N ASP A 53 -7.58 12.90 4.60
CA ASP A 53 -7.90 11.83 5.54
C ASP A 53 -7.31 10.48 5.11
N ALA A 54 -7.40 10.15 3.82
CA ALA A 54 -6.82 8.93 3.25
C ALA A 54 -5.29 8.94 3.34
N LEU A 55 -4.66 10.08 3.08
CA LEU A 55 -3.21 10.26 3.23
C LEU A 55 -2.77 10.17 4.71
N GLY A 56 -3.61 10.64 5.63
CA GLY A 56 -3.41 10.53 7.08
C GLY A 56 -3.40 9.09 7.57
N ARG A 57 -4.18 8.21 6.91
CA ARG A 57 -4.28 6.78 7.23
C ARG A 57 -3.07 5.96 6.77
N ILE A 58 -2.22 6.48 5.88
CA ILE A 58 -1.02 5.77 5.43
C ILE A 58 -0.07 5.57 6.62
N PRO A 59 0.39 4.34 6.90
CA PRO A 59 1.41 4.10 7.92
C PRO A 59 2.65 4.96 7.67
N PRO A 60 3.30 5.52 8.70
CA PRO A 60 4.47 6.38 8.52
C PRO A 60 5.61 5.67 7.76
N GLU A 61 5.74 4.36 7.94
CA GLU A 61 6.70 3.53 7.22
C GLU A 61 6.35 3.43 5.72
N ALA A 62 5.08 3.42 5.34
CA ALA A 62 4.66 3.35 3.95
C ALA A 62 4.60 4.73 3.26
N LYS A 63 4.60 5.83 4.02
CA LYS A 63 4.59 7.19 3.47
C LYS A 63 5.84 7.44 2.63
N GLY A 64 5.64 7.84 1.38
CA GLY A 64 6.72 8.03 0.41
C GLY A 64 7.32 6.74 -0.15
N GLN A 65 6.93 5.56 0.35
CA GLN A 65 7.38 4.26 -0.16
C GLN A 65 6.33 3.59 -1.05
N SER A 66 5.03 3.74 -0.75
CA SER A 66 3.95 3.23 -1.60
C SER A 66 2.77 4.20 -1.71
N CYS A 67 2.12 4.19 -2.87
CA CYS A 67 0.92 4.97 -3.15
C CYS A 67 -0.36 4.24 -2.70
N LEU A 68 -1.41 5.02 -2.40
CA LEU A 68 -2.76 4.50 -2.21
C LEU A 68 -3.35 4.03 -3.54
N CYS A 69 -4.35 3.14 -3.52
CA CYS A 69 -5.18 2.83 -4.69
C CYS A 69 -6.34 3.83 -4.83
N ARG A 70 -6.98 3.86 -6.01
CA ARG A 70 -8.13 4.74 -6.32
C ARG A 70 -9.26 4.68 -5.29
N GLU A 71 -9.56 3.47 -4.80
CA GLU A 71 -10.62 3.27 -3.80
C GLU A 71 -10.24 3.83 -2.43
N CYS A 72 -9.00 3.60 -2.00
CA CYS A 72 -8.53 4.09 -0.71
C CYS A 72 -8.24 5.60 -0.73
N ALA A 73 -7.81 6.14 -1.87
CA ALA A 73 -7.48 7.55 -2.02
C ALA A 73 -8.69 8.48 -2.03
N GLY A 74 -9.84 8.00 -2.52
CA GLY A 74 -11.09 8.77 -2.51
C GLY A 74 -11.60 9.05 -1.10
N GLY A 75 -11.12 8.32 -0.08
CA GLY A 75 -11.53 8.54 1.30
C GLY A 75 -13.05 8.53 1.41
N SER A 76 -13.69 7.38 1.21
CA SER A 76 -15.09 7.23 1.57
C SER A 76 -15.21 7.32 3.09
N ALA A 77 -15.25 8.55 3.62
CA ALA A 77 -16.17 8.84 4.70
C ALA A 77 -17.55 8.50 4.13
N ARG A 78 -18.02 7.30 4.48
CA ARG A 78 -19.44 6.97 4.31
C ARG A 78 -20.30 7.98 5.06
#